data_AF-A0A3M0YG75-F1
#
_entry.id   AF-A0A3M0YG75-F1
#
_cell.length_a   1.000
_cell.length_b   1.000
_cell.length_c   1.000
_cell.angle_alpha   90.00
_cell.angle_beta   90.00
_cell.angle_gamma   90.00
#
_symmetry.space_group_name_H-M   'P 1'
#
loop_
_entity.id
_entity.type
_entity.pdbx_description
1 polymer ?
#
loop_
_entity_poly.entity_id
_entity_poly.type
_entity_poly.pdbx_seq_one_letter_code
_entity_poly.pdbx_strand_id
1 'polypeptide(L)'
;MCGIGGFILRRRAERDALERMGERLAHRGPDRKEVFVQGNMGLVHTRLSVIDPEGGNQPLCTSDGHLVLVANGEIYNYKELREQLEFRGHAFSSRSDCEVILHAYREYGDDFIKKLAGMFAFALWDGRRRRLILARDRLGIKPLYRLSTPGGLFFASEIKALLPFIEGEVRLSPRALAEALQNQFTAGDSTLIAGIHRVLPGSYARNWCTE
;
A
#
# COMPACT_ATOMS: atom_id res chain seq x y z
N MET A 1 0.19 4.07 -14.08
CA MET A 1 0.10 4.40 -12.62
C MET A 1 0.67 3.22 -11.88
N CYS A 2 1.61 3.33 -10.94
CA CYS A 2 2.15 2.14 -10.27
C CYS A 2 1.08 1.27 -9.58
N GLY A 3 1.27 -0.05 -9.52
CA GLY A 3 0.49 -0.97 -8.70
C GLY A 3 1.21 -1.32 -7.41
N ILE A 4 0.46 -1.40 -6.31
CA ILE A 4 0.96 -1.90 -5.02
C ILE A 4 0.10 -3.06 -4.54
N GLY A 5 0.73 -4.01 -3.87
CA GLY A 5 0.04 -5.11 -3.20
C GLY A 5 0.94 -5.78 -2.17
N GLY A 6 0.34 -6.66 -1.39
CA GLY A 6 1.08 -7.42 -0.39
C GLY A 6 0.17 -8.08 0.63
N PHE A 7 0.82 -8.63 1.65
CA PHE A 7 0.12 -9.32 2.74
C PHE A 7 0.97 -9.40 4.01
N ILE A 8 0.28 -9.66 5.13
CA ILE A 8 0.84 -10.22 6.35
C ILE A 8 0.08 -11.51 6.64
N LEU A 9 0.79 -12.62 6.68
CA LEU A 9 0.22 -13.95 6.90
C LEU A 9 0.40 -14.42 8.35
N ARG A 10 -0.40 -15.40 8.77
CA ARG A 10 -0.11 -16.17 10.00
C ARG A 10 1.04 -17.17 9.82
N ARG A 11 1.31 -17.56 8.58
CA ARG A 11 2.40 -18.45 8.18
C ARG A 11 3.54 -17.67 7.53
N ARG A 12 4.64 -18.35 7.20
CA ARG A 12 5.72 -17.76 6.40
C ARG A 12 5.21 -17.28 5.05
N ALA A 13 5.68 -16.12 4.63
CA ALA A 13 5.39 -15.55 3.32
C ALA A 13 6.14 -16.32 2.22
N GLU A 14 5.44 -16.60 1.12
CA GLU A 14 5.99 -17.25 -0.06
C GLU A 14 6.13 -16.22 -1.18
N ARG A 15 7.31 -16.15 -1.81
CA ARG A 15 7.63 -15.20 -2.89
C ARG A 15 6.68 -15.39 -4.09
N ASP A 16 6.42 -16.62 -4.49
CA ASP A 16 5.59 -16.94 -5.66
C ASP A 16 4.17 -16.39 -5.55
N ALA A 17 3.61 -16.32 -4.33
CA ALA A 17 2.29 -15.73 -4.11
C ALA A 17 2.27 -14.23 -4.42
N LEU A 18 3.34 -13.50 -4.08
CA LEU A 18 3.49 -12.08 -4.41
C LEU A 18 3.78 -11.88 -5.89
N GLU A 19 4.55 -12.76 -6.52
CA GLU A 19 4.83 -12.67 -7.96
C GLU A 19 3.55 -12.79 -8.78
N ARG A 20 2.68 -13.75 -8.44
CA ARG A 20 1.33 -13.91 -9.04
C ARG A 20 0.41 -12.72 -8.74
N MET A 21 0.55 -12.08 -7.58
CA MET A 21 -0.17 -10.84 -7.27
C MET A 21 0.34 -9.69 -8.15
N GLY A 22 1.66 -9.57 -8.30
CA GLY A 22 2.30 -8.57 -9.15
C GLY A 22 1.91 -8.71 -10.63
N GLU A 23 1.80 -9.92 -11.15
CA GLU A 23 1.30 -10.18 -12.52
C GLU A 23 -0.10 -9.61 -12.74
N ARG A 24 -1.00 -9.74 -11.75
CA ARG A 24 -2.34 -9.16 -11.80
C ARG A 24 -2.35 -7.63 -11.74
N LEU A 25 -1.23 -7.02 -11.35
CA LEU A 25 -1.04 -5.57 -11.27
C LEU A 25 -0.10 -5.04 -12.36
N ALA A 26 0.41 -5.90 -13.26
CA ALA A 26 1.42 -5.55 -14.24
C ALA A 26 0.95 -4.47 -15.22
N HIS A 27 -0.34 -4.48 -15.59
CA HIS A 27 -0.94 -3.46 -16.48
C HIS A 27 -0.89 -2.04 -15.90
N ARG A 28 -0.76 -1.90 -14.57
CA ARG A 28 -0.64 -0.59 -13.91
C ARG A 28 0.76 0.00 -14.15
N GLY A 29 1.77 -0.86 -14.05
CA GLY A 29 3.19 -0.50 -14.13
C GLY A 29 3.99 -1.58 -14.88
N PRO A 30 4.05 -1.52 -16.22
CA PRO A 30 4.66 -2.56 -17.05
C PRO A 30 6.19 -2.52 -17.05
N ASP A 31 6.81 -1.42 -16.60
CA ASP A 31 8.25 -1.21 -16.78
C ASP A 31 9.09 -2.04 -15.81
N ARG A 32 8.57 -2.26 -14.59
CA ARG A 32 9.29 -3.01 -13.55
C ARG A 32 8.33 -3.62 -12.54
N LYS A 33 8.70 -4.80 -12.04
CA LYS A 33 8.03 -5.49 -10.93
C LYS A 33 9.08 -5.87 -9.90
N GLU A 34 8.87 -5.52 -8.65
CA GLU A 34 9.76 -5.85 -7.54
C GLU A 34 8.96 -6.48 -6.40
N VAL A 35 9.53 -7.52 -5.79
CA VAL A 35 8.91 -8.31 -4.71
C VAL A 35 9.86 -8.40 -3.52
N PHE A 36 9.33 -8.05 -2.36
CA PHE A 36 10.03 -8.13 -1.07
C PHE A 36 9.30 -9.09 -0.13
N VAL A 37 10.06 -9.96 0.53
CA VAL A 37 9.54 -10.94 1.49
C VAL A 37 10.40 -10.89 2.75
N GLN A 38 9.76 -10.77 3.91
CA GLN A 38 10.43 -10.86 5.20
C GLN A 38 9.53 -11.58 6.21
N GLY A 39 9.95 -12.76 6.66
CA GLY A 39 9.19 -13.56 7.62
C GLY A 39 7.80 -13.95 7.09
N ASN A 40 6.75 -13.39 7.68
CA ASN A 40 5.35 -13.59 7.30
C ASN A 40 4.77 -12.42 6.47
N MET A 41 5.58 -11.42 6.15
CA MET A 41 5.17 -10.22 5.43
C MET A 41 5.73 -10.21 4.00
N GLY A 42 4.92 -9.70 3.08
CA GLY A 42 5.23 -9.60 1.66
C GLY A 42 4.73 -8.32 1.04
N LEU A 43 5.54 -7.66 0.21
CA LEU A 43 5.17 -6.48 -0.58
C LEU A 43 5.53 -6.68 -2.05
N VAL A 44 4.69 -6.16 -2.94
CA VAL A 44 4.95 -6.11 -4.38
C VAL A 44 4.62 -4.72 -4.91
N HIS A 45 5.47 -4.22 -5.81
CA HIS A 45 5.28 -2.98 -6.51
C HIS A 45 5.47 -3.19 -8.02
N THR A 46 4.53 -2.71 -8.83
CA THR A 46 4.64 -2.62 -10.29
C THR A 46 4.75 -1.17 -10.71
N ARG A 47 5.78 -0.80 -11.46
CA ARG A 47 6.16 0.59 -11.71
C ARG A 47 5.78 1.04 -13.11
N LEU A 48 5.15 2.21 -13.21
CA LEU A 48 5.14 3.01 -14.43
C LEU A 48 6.14 4.16 -14.22
N SER A 49 7.21 4.15 -14.98
CA SER A 49 8.35 5.07 -14.89
C SER A 49 8.01 6.37 -15.61
N VAL A 50 7.33 7.28 -14.93
CA VAL A 50 7.00 8.62 -15.46
C VAL A 50 8.08 9.64 -15.07
N ILE A 51 8.60 9.55 -13.84
CA ILE A 51 9.63 10.41 -13.26
C ILE A 51 10.76 9.52 -12.75
N ASP A 52 12.02 9.89 -13.02
CA ASP A 52 13.24 9.19 -12.60
C ASP A 52 13.30 7.70 -13.03
N PRO A 53 13.60 7.38 -14.30
CA PRO A 53 13.58 6.00 -14.80
C PRO A 53 14.54 5.05 -14.06
N GLU A 54 15.65 5.57 -13.53
CA GLU A 54 16.70 4.79 -12.88
C GLU A 54 16.57 4.74 -11.36
N GLY A 55 16.05 5.79 -10.72
CA GLY A 55 15.81 5.87 -9.28
C GLY A 55 14.36 5.62 -8.86
N GLY A 56 14.14 5.26 -7.60
CA GLY A 56 12.79 5.06 -7.06
C GLY A 56 12.19 3.67 -7.31
N ASN A 57 13.04 2.65 -7.45
CA ASN A 57 12.61 1.27 -7.28
C ASN A 57 12.01 1.10 -5.88
N GLN A 58 10.88 0.41 -5.83
CA GLN A 58 10.21 0.12 -4.57
C GLN A 58 10.12 -1.40 -4.39
N PRO A 59 10.23 -1.93 -3.17
CA PRO A 59 10.01 -1.19 -1.92
C PRO A 59 11.15 -0.26 -1.49
N LEU A 60 10.79 0.92 -0.98
CA LEU A 60 11.73 1.84 -0.34
C LEU A 60 12.00 1.35 1.07
N CYS A 61 13.26 1.32 1.47
CA CYS A 61 13.68 0.81 2.78
C CYS A 61 14.55 1.86 3.48
N THR A 62 14.38 1.99 4.80
CA THR A 62 15.36 2.74 5.61
C THR A 62 16.66 1.96 5.76
N SER A 63 17.77 2.66 6.03
CA SER A 63 19.11 2.05 6.14
C SER A 63 19.23 0.95 7.21
N ASP A 64 18.43 1.05 8.28
CA ASP A 64 18.33 0.04 9.34
C ASP A 64 17.38 -1.13 8.99
N GLY A 65 16.75 -1.11 7.81
CA GLY A 65 15.85 -2.15 7.30
C GLY A 65 14.54 -2.30 8.08
N HIS A 66 14.25 -1.41 9.04
CA HIS A 66 13.08 -1.56 9.90
C HIS A 66 11.79 -1.03 9.29
N LEU A 67 11.88 -0.04 8.41
CA LEU A 67 10.74 0.52 7.72
C LEU A 67 10.83 0.17 6.24
N VAL A 68 9.74 -0.40 5.70
CA VAL A 68 9.63 -0.81 4.29
C VAL A 68 8.34 -0.26 3.71
N LEU A 69 8.41 0.37 2.53
CA LEU A 69 7.29 1.09 1.92
C LEU A 69 7.09 0.70 0.46
N VAL A 70 5.84 0.45 0.08
CA VAL A 70 5.38 0.53 -1.32
C VAL A 70 4.29 1.58 -1.43
N ALA A 71 4.34 2.40 -2.48
CA ALA A 71 3.48 3.54 -2.70
C ALA A 71 3.14 3.68 -4.19
N ASN A 72 1.88 4.02 -4.47
CA ASN A 72 1.41 4.49 -5.76
C ASN A 72 0.89 5.91 -5.54
N GLY A 73 1.62 6.92 -6.01
CA GLY A 73 1.27 8.30 -5.75
C GLY A 73 2.40 9.28 -6.04
N GLU A 74 2.10 10.53 -5.72
CA GLU A 74 3.03 11.66 -5.75
C GLU A 74 2.84 12.46 -4.46
N ILE A 75 3.92 12.67 -3.71
CA ILE A 75 3.95 13.57 -2.55
C ILE A 75 4.41 14.93 -3.02
N TYR A 76 3.50 15.89 -3.13
CA TYR A 76 3.77 17.20 -3.73
C TYR A 76 4.69 18.07 -2.88
N ASN A 77 4.57 17.99 -1.56
CA ASN A 77 5.41 18.76 -0.62
C ASN A 77 6.69 18.01 -0.21
N TYR A 78 7.16 17.06 -1.02
CA TYR A 78 8.31 16.22 -0.65
C TYR A 78 9.60 17.01 -0.49
N LYS A 79 9.81 18.11 -1.25
CA LYS A 79 11.04 18.91 -1.17
C LYS A 79 11.13 19.61 0.17
N GLU A 80 10.08 20.33 0.55
CA GLU A 80 10.01 21.06 1.80
C GLU A 80 10.05 20.10 2.99
N LEU A 81 9.36 18.96 2.90
CA LEU A 81 9.35 17.95 3.95
C LEU A 81 10.71 17.25 4.08
N ARG A 82 11.40 16.99 2.96
CA ARG A 82 12.75 16.42 2.95
C ARG A 82 13.75 17.35 3.61
N GLU A 83 13.77 18.63 3.26
CA GLU A 83 14.65 19.63 3.88
C GLU A 83 14.45 19.68 5.40
N GLN A 84 13.19 19.67 5.86
CA GLN A 84 12.87 19.65 7.30
C GLN A 84 13.38 18.39 8.01
N LEU A 85 13.27 17.23 7.36
CA LEU A 85 13.71 15.95 7.92
C LEU A 85 15.24 15.81 7.89
N GLU A 86 15.90 16.26 6.83
CA GLU A 86 17.36 16.32 6.72
C GLU A 86 17.95 17.25 7.79
N PHE A 87 17.33 18.42 8.03
CA PHE A 87 17.71 19.31 9.14
C PHE A 87 17.60 18.64 10.52
N ARG A 88 16.67 17.68 10.67
CA ARG A 88 16.50 16.87 11.88
C ARG A 88 17.42 15.64 11.93
N GLY A 89 18.31 15.48 10.96
CA GLY A 89 19.30 14.39 10.92
C GLY A 89 18.85 13.12 10.20
N HIS A 90 17.74 13.14 9.45
CA HIS A 90 17.32 12.00 8.64
C HIS A 90 18.17 11.89 7.37
N ALA A 91 18.83 10.74 7.18
CA ALA A 91 19.57 10.44 5.96
C ALA A 91 18.68 9.70 4.95
N PHE A 92 18.51 10.29 3.77
CA PHE A 92 17.76 9.71 2.64
C PHE A 92 18.67 8.89 1.72
N SER A 93 18.14 7.80 1.19
CA SER A 93 18.84 6.83 0.33
C SER A 93 18.41 6.89 -1.15
N SER A 94 17.33 7.61 -1.45
CA SER A 94 16.78 7.75 -2.79
C SER A 94 16.39 9.20 -3.09
N ARG A 95 15.99 9.44 -4.35
CA ARG A 95 15.38 10.69 -4.80
C ARG A 95 13.87 10.58 -4.96
N SER A 96 13.26 9.45 -4.58
CA SER A 96 11.82 9.27 -4.65
C SER A 96 11.13 10.22 -3.69
N ASP A 97 10.14 10.93 -4.21
CA ASP A 97 9.20 11.74 -3.44
C ASP A 97 8.50 10.93 -2.34
N CYS A 98 8.28 9.62 -2.54
CA CYS A 98 7.66 8.74 -1.57
C CYS A 98 8.57 8.36 -0.39
N GLU A 99 9.88 8.55 -0.46
CA GLU A 99 10.78 8.20 0.65
C GLU A 99 10.55 9.07 1.90
N VAL A 100 10.07 10.31 1.71
CA VAL A 100 9.72 11.20 2.83
C VAL A 100 8.66 10.59 3.75
N ILE A 101 7.84 9.65 3.26
CA ILE A 101 6.84 8.94 4.05
C ILE A 101 7.51 8.10 5.16
N LEU A 102 8.62 7.40 4.84
CA LEU A 102 9.37 6.59 5.80
C LEU A 102 9.94 7.47 6.93
N HIS A 103 10.58 8.58 6.56
CA HIS A 103 11.24 9.47 7.50
C HIS A 103 10.24 10.31 8.29
N ALA A 104 9.14 10.75 7.67
CA ALA A 104 8.05 11.42 8.38
C ALA A 104 7.38 10.49 9.40
N TYR A 105 7.15 9.21 9.06
CA TYR A 105 6.64 8.23 10.03
C TYR A 105 7.59 8.04 11.21
N ARG A 106 8.90 7.98 10.93
CA ARG A 106 9.92 7.84 11.97
C ARG A 106 9.96 9.05 12.91
N GLU A 107 9.86 10.26 12.38
CA GLU A 107 9.94 11.51 13.14
C GLU A 107 8.64 11.82 13.90
N TYR A 108 7.51 11.79 13.20
CA TYR A 108 6.22 12.25 13.73
C TYR A 108 5.34 11.11 14.24
N GLY A 109 5.81 9.87 14.16
CA GLY A 109 5.06 8.69 14.54
C GLY A 109 3.73 8.63 13.79
N ASP A 110 2.64 8.58 14.54
CA ASP A 110 1.29 8.45 14.02
C ASP A 110 0.72 9.74 13.39
N ASP A 111 1.29 10.91 13.69
CA ASP A 111 0.84 12.18 13.12
C ASP A 111 1.45 12.48 11.74
N PHE A 112 2.33 11.61 11.24
CA PHE A 112 3.05 11.82 9.99
C PHE A 112 2.14 12.04 8.77
N ILE A 113 0.97 11.39 8.72
CA ILE A 113 -0.01 11.54 7.64
C ILE A 113 -0.43 13.01 7.47
N LYS A 114 -0.53 13.77 8.57
CA LYS A 114 -0.91 15.19 8.53
C LYS A 114 0.15 16.06 7.86
N LYS A 115 1.37 15.55 7.68
CA LYS A 115 2.48 16.23 7.00
C LYS A 115 2.53 15.97 5.50
N LEU A 116 1.73 15.02 4.99
CA LEU A 116 1.76 14.62 3.58
C LEU A 116 0.72 15.42 2.79
N ALA A 117 1.16 16.09 1.73
CA ALA A 117 0.30 16.69 0.72
C ALA A 117 0.56 15.99 -0.62
N GLY A 118 -0.49 15.44 -1.25
CA GLY A 118 -0.32 14.67 -2.49
C GLY A 118 -1.52 13.81 -2.85
N MET A 119 -1.36 13.03 -3.90
CA MET A 119 -2.27 11.94 -4.27
C MET A 119 -1.54 10.62 -4.06
N PHE A 120 -2.01 9.77 -3.17
CA PHE A 120 -1.25 8.57 -2.82
C PHE A 120 -2.12 7.45 -2.27
N ALA A 121 -1.64 6.23 -2.48
CA ALA A 121 -1.98 5.04 -1.73
C ALA A 121 -0.67 4.37 -1.37
N PHE A 122 -0.48 3.96 -0.12
CA PHE A 122 0.74 3.27 0.29
C PHE A 122 0.48 2.18 1.33
N ALA A 123 1.47 1.30 1.44
CA ALA A 123 1.63 0.32 2.49
C ALA A 123 3.01 0.48 3.12
N LEU A 124 3.04 0.79 4.42
CA LEU A 124 4.27 0.94 5.22
C LEU A 124 4.31 -0.15 6.28
N TRP A 125 5.37 -0.95 6.27
CA TRP A 125 5.67 -1.94 7.30
C TRP A 125 6.67 -1.35 8.30
N ASP A 126 6.30 -1.35 9.58
CA ASP A 126 7.20 -1.11 10.71
C ASP A 126 7.55 -2.45 11.36
N GLY A 127 8.76 -2.93 11.10
CA GLY A 127 9.28 -4.19 11.62
C GLY A 127 9.57 -4.16 13.12
N ARG A 128 9.86 -3.00 13.72
CA ARG A 128 10.08 -2.89 15.18
C ARG A 128 8.76 -3.02 15.93
N ARG A 129 7.69 -2.41 15.41
CA ARG A 129 6.35 -2.47 15.99
C ARG A 129 5.49 -3.60 15.43
N ARG A 130 6.02 -4.37 14.47
CA ARG A 130 5.31 -5.43 13.72
C ARG A 130 3.96 -4.97 13.17
N ARG A 131 3.92 -3.77 12.58
CA ARG A 131 2.68 -3.12 12.16
C ARG A 131 2.71 -2.77 10.67
N LEU A 132 1.63 -3.12 9.96
CA LEU A 132 1.35 -2.57 8.63
C LEU A 132 0.41 -1.38 8.73
N ILE A 133 0.74 -0.34 7.99
CA ILE A 133 -0.05 0.87 7.81
C ILE A 133 -0.47 0.92 6.35
N LEU A 134 -1.77 0.91 6.11
CA LEU A 134 -2.36 1.14 4.78
C LEU A 134 -3.01 2.52 4.80
N ALA A 135 -2.64 3.39 3.87
CA ALA A 135 -3.15 4.76 3.84
C ALA A 135 -3.50 5.21 2.41
N ARG A 136 -4.46 6.13 2.32
CA ARG A 136 -4.81 6.86 1.10
C ARG A 136 -4.81 8.36 1.37
N ASP A 137 -4.61 9.14 0.31
CA ASP A 137 -4.75 10.59 0.36
C ASP A 137 -6.16 11.03 0.77
N ARG A 138 -6.28 12.32 1.09
CA ARG A 138 -7.49 12.91 1.68
C ARG A 138 -8.74 12.78 0.80
N LEU A 139 -8.57 12.71 -0.52
CA LEU A 139 -9.65 12.54 -1.49
C LEU A 139 -9.79 11.10 -1.97
N GLY A 140 -8.83 10.23 -1.61
CA GLY A 140 -8.79 8.85 -2.06
C GLY A 140 -8.58 8.75 -3.56
N ILE A 141 -7.66 9.53 -4.13
CA ILE A 141 -7.40 9.53 -5.57
C ILE A 141 -6.84 8.18 -6.02
N LYS A 142 -5.87 7.63 -5.29
CA LYS A 142 -5.25 6.35 -5.64
C LYS A 142 -6.00 5.18 -4.98
N PRO A 143 -6.34 4.11 -5.72
CA PRO A 143 -7.13 3.01 -5.17
C PRO A 143 -6.29 2.12 -4.26
N LEU A 144 -6.92 1.64 -3.18
CA LEU A 144 -6.34 0.67 -2.25
C LEU A 144 -7.47 -0.12 -1.59
N TYR A 145 -7.36 -1.44 -1.69
CA TYR A 145 -8.32 -2.41 -1.16
C TYR A 145 -7.61 -3.36 -0.21
N ARG A 146 -8.37 -3.92 0.72
CA ARG A 146 -7.92 -4.91 1.70
C ARG A 146 -8.89 -6.09 1.78
N LEU A 147 -8.36 -7.23 2.14
CA LEU A 147 -9.07 -8.47 2.43
C LEU A 147 -8.49 -9.06 3.72
N SER A 148 -9.34 -9.41 4.67
CA SER A 148 -8.95 -10.11 5.90
C SER A 148 -9.49 -11.54 5.84
N THR A 149 -8.63 -12.53 6.03
CA THR A 149 -8.99 -13.95 6.09
C THR A 149 -8.41 -14.59 7.36
N PRO A 150 -8.83 -15.80 7.73
CA PRO A 150 -8.14 -16.59 8.76
C PRO A 150 -6.62 -16.75 8.49
N GLY A 151 -6.20 -16.78 7.23
CA GLY A 151 -4.79 -16.87 6.85
C GLY A 151 -3.97 -15.58 7.00
N GLY A 152 -4.60 -14.41 7.09
CA GLY A 152 -3.90 -13.14 7.24
C GLY A 152 -4.64 -11.93 6.66
N LEU A 153 -3.90 -10.83 6.49
CA LEU A 153 -4.36 -9.62 5.82
C LEU A 153 -3.69 -9.50 4.45
N PHE A 154 -4.48 -9.19 3.44
CA PHE A 154 -4.04 -8.93 2.08
C PHE A 154 -4.46 -7.52 1.65
N PHE A 155 -3.68 -6.89 0.80
CA PHE A 155 -4.04 -5.59 0.22
C PHE A 155 -3.54 -5.48 -1.22
N ALA A 156 -4.22 -4.66 -2.03
CA ALA A 156 -3.80 -4.37 -3.38
C ALA A 156 -4.46 -3.09 -3.92
N SER A 157 -3.87 -2.51 -4.95
CA SER A 157 -4.49 -1.39 -5.67
C SER A 157 -5.77 -1.76 -6.41
N GLU A 158 -5.97 -3.04 -6.74
CA GLU A 158 -7.14 -3.52 -7.48
C GLU A 158 -7.69 -4.80 -6.87
N ILE A 159 -9.03 -4.90 -6.84
CA ILE A 159 -9.77 -6.05 -6.28
C ILE A 159 -9.34 -7.38 -6.93
N LYS A 160 -9.05 -7.39 -8.24
CA LYS A 160 -8.66 -8.60 -8.97
C LYS A 160 -7.40 -9.27 -8.44
N ALA A 161 -6.49 -8.50 -7.83
CA ALA A 161 -5.28 -9.01 -7.21
C ALA A 161 -5.54 -9.68 -5.85
N LEU A 162 -6.72 -9.46 -5.24
CA LEU A 162 -7.15 -10.06 -3.99
C LEU A 162 -7.99 -11.33 -4.18
N LEU A 163 -8.64 -11.49 -5.33
CA LEU A 163 -9.52 -12.64 -5.61
C LEU A 163 -8.87 -14.02 -5.34
N PRO A 164 -7.58 -14.27 -5.69
CA PRO A 164 -6.94 -15.56 -5.42
C PRO A 164 -6.77 -15.91 -3.93
N PHE A 165 -6.97 -14.93 -3.04
CA PHE A 165 -6.81 -15.09 -1.59
C PHE A 165 -8.15 -15.20 -0.85
N ILE A 166 -9.28 -15.16 -1.56
CA ILE A 166 -10.58 -15.45 -0.97
C ILE A 166 -10.66 -16.95 -0.68
N GLU A 167 -10.97 -17.30 0.56
CA GLU A 167 -11.25 -18.68 0.95
C GLU A 167 -12.68 -19.05 0.54
N GLY A 168 -12.81 -20.04 -0.35
CA GLY A 168 -14.10 -20.50 -0.86
C GLY A 168 -14.61 -19.71 -2.07
N GLU A 169 -15.92 -19.56 -2.17
CA GLU A 169 -16.58 -18.96 -3.32
C GLU A 169 -16.56 -17.41 -3.27
N VAL A 170 -16.23 -16.78 -4.40
CA VAL A 170 -16.32 -15.33 -4.56
C VAL A 170 -17.80 -14.93 -4.63
N ARG A 171 -18.28 -14.18 -3.61
CA ARG A 171 -19.67 -13.73 -3.52
C ARG A 171 -19.81 -12.24 -3.79
N LEU A 172 -20.90 -11.86 -4.44
CA LEU A 172 -21.30 -10.46 -4.55
C LEU A 172 -21.94 -9.99 -3.24
N SER A 173 -21.69 -8.75 -2.86
CA SER A 173 -22.44 -8.08 -1.79
C SER A 173 -23.77 -7.57 -2.37
N PRO A 174 -24.94 -8.09 -1.94
CA PRO A 174 -26.24 -7.65 -2.49
C PRO A 174 -26.48 -6.15 -2.29
N ARG A 175 -26.06 -5.62 -1.13
CA ARG A 175 -26.14 -4.19 -0.83
C ARG A 175 -25.28 -3.35 -1.76
N ALA A 176 -24.02 -3.74 -1.94
CA ALA A 176 -23.10 -3.00 -2.80
C ALA A 176 -23.49 -3.11 -4.28
N LEU A 177 -24.07 -4.25 -4.68
CA LEU A 177 -24.62 -4.46 -6.02
C LEU A 177 -25.82 -3.52 -6.27
N ALA A 178 -26.78 -3.49 -5.34
CA ALA A 178 -27.93 -2.58 -5.44
C ALA A 178 -27.48 -1.11 -5.53
N GLU A 179 -26.52 -0.72 -4.68
CA GLU A 179 -25.95 0.63 -4.70
C GLU A 179 -25.24 0.94 -6.02
N ALA A 180 -24.41 0.03 -6.53
CA ALA A 180 -23.73 0.21 -7.80
C ALA A 180 -24.69 0.28 -8.99
N LEU A 181 -25.78 -0.49 -8.98
CA LEU A 181 -26.80 -0.42 -10.03
C LEU A 181 -27.57 0.90 -10.00
N GLN A 182 -27.78 1.49 -8.81
CA GLN A 182 -28.48 2.76 -8.66
C GLN A 182 -27.57 3.96 -8.93
N ASN A 183 -26.35 3.94 -8.41
CA ASN A 183 -25.46 5.10 -8.36
C ASN A 183 -24.27 5.01 -9.33
N GLN A 184 -24.05 3.87 -9.98
CA GLN A 184 -22.84 3.55 -10.77
C GLN A 184 -21.54 3.50 -9.94
N PHE A 185 -21.61 3.58 -8.61
CA PHE A 185 -20.50 3.40 -7.69
C PHE A 185 -20.98 2.86 -6.34
N THR A 186 -20.02 2.44 -5.50
CA THR A 186 -20.25 2.02 -4.11
C THR A 186 -19.65 3.05 -3.15
N ALA A 187 -20.42 3.53 -2.18
CA ALA A 187 -19.94 4.51 -1.20
C ALA A 187 -19.18 3.83 -0.05
N GLY A 188 -18.42 4.64 0.69
CA GLY A 188 -17.68 4.17 1.86
C GLY A 188 -16.61 3.13 1.54
N ASP A 189 -16.50 2.14 2.42
CA ASP A 189 -15.49 1.08 2.36
C ASP A 189 -15.99 -0.18 1.64
N SER A 190 -17.27 -0.27 1.31
CA SER A 190 -17.85 -1.47 0.70
C SER A 190 -17.44 -1.61 -0.77
N THR A 191 -17.34 -2.86 -1.23
CA THR A 191 -17.12 -3.18 -2.64
C THR A 191 -18.14 -4.21 -3.14
N LEU A 192 -18.20 -4.41 -4.45
CA LEU A 192 -19.06 -5.43 -5.06
C LEU A 192 -18.73 -6.84 -4.59
N ILE A 193 -17.48 -7.12 -4.21
CA ILE A 193 -17.05 -8.43 -3.74
C ILE A 193 -17.11 -8.46 -2.22
N ALA A 194 -17.90 -9.39 -1.67
CA ALA A 194 -18.04 -9.57 -0.23
C ALA A 194 -16.67 -9.89 0.41
N GLY A 195 -16.40 -9.28 1.56
CA GLY A 195 -15.14 -9.44 2.32
C GLY A 195 -13.96 -8.58 1.81
N ILE A 196 -14.08 -7.97 0.63
CA ILE A 196 -13.09 -6.99 0.15
C ILE A 196 -13.59 -5.59 0.46
N HIS A 197 -12.75 -4.84 1.18
CA HIS A 197 -13.05 -3.48 1.62
C HIS A 197 -12.06 -2.50 0.99
N ARG A 198 -12.57 -1.33 0.61
CA ARG A 198 -11.77 -0.17 0.20
C ARG A 198 -11.19 0.50 1.44
N VAL A 199 -9.92 0.86 1.42
CA VAL A 199 -9.35 1.74 2.46
C VAL A 199 -9.97 3.12 2.30
N LEU A 200 -10.48 3.74 3.37
CA LEU A 200 -11.19 5.02 3.26
C LEU A 200 -10.23 6.19 2.96
N PRO A 201 -10.68 7.23 2.22
CA PRO A 201 -9.94 8.47 2.04
C PRO A 201 -9.55 9.13 3.35
N GLY A 202 -8.37 9.77 3.40
CA GLY A 202 -7.89 10.50 4.59
C GLY A 202 -7.75 9.65 5.86
N SER A 203 -7.85 8.33 5.71
CA SER A 203 -7.75 7.36 6.79
C SER A 203 -6.52 6.50 6.58
N TYR A 204 -6.05 5.91 7.67
CA TYR A 204 -5.08 4.84 7.60
C TYR A 204 -5.49 3.75 8.57
N ALA A 205 -5.47 2.52 8.08
CA ALA A 205 -5.75 1.35 8.88
C ALA A 205 -4.48 0.95 9.65
N ARG A 206 -4.63 0.67 10.94
CA ARG A 206 -3.54 0.28 11.84
C ARG A 206 -3.79 -1.11 12.43
N ASN A 207 -2.73 -1.67 13.02
CA ASN A 207 -2.78 -2.78 13.96
C ASN A 207 -3.28 -4.11 13.38
N TRP A 208 -2.74 -4.49 12.22
CA TRP A 208 -2.94 -5.84 11.68
C TRP A 208 -1.83 -6.77 12.18
N CYS A 209 -1.68 -6.83 13.50
CA CYS A 209 -0.82 -7.82 14.13
C CYS A 209 -1.69 -9.02 14.48
N THR A 210 -1.24 -10.20 14.06
CA THR A 210 -1.81 -11.48 14.46
C THR A 210 -1.57 -11.65 15.96
N GLU A 211 -2.55 -11.27 16.78
CA GLU A 211 -2.79 -12.03 18.01
C GLU A 211 -3.29 -13.44 17.63
#